data_AF-K5VZ78-F1
#
_entry.id   AF-K5VZ78-F1
#
_cell.length_a   1.000
_cell.length_b   1.000
_cell.length_c   1.000
_cell.angle_alpha   90.00
_cell.angle_beta   90.00
_cell.angle_gamma   90.00
#
_symmetry.space_group_name_H-M   'P 1'
#
loop_
_entity.id
_entity.type
_entity.pdbx_description
1 polymer ?
#
loop_
_entity_poly.entity_id
_entity_poly.type
_entity_poly.pdbx_seq_one_letter_code
_entity_poly.pdbx_strand_id
1 'polypeptide(L)'
;MRQLVSAPRLFRTVVNKAAFRPIPQTQGNIPGIIDSPEAFLKAIGRSAESKITAETWADLWKLDGPRLKAAGVDVRDRRYLLWCMEKFRQGWDPKDFAHEPKPKKKIRGWGPVIQFGKRIRSRRDR
;
A
#
# COMPACT_ATOMS: atom_id res chain seq x y z
N MET A 1 -59.69 -15.88 -8.34
CA MET A 1 -58.57 -15.61 -7.43
C MET A 1 -57.33 -15.26 -8.26
N ARG A 2 -56.83 -14.02 -8.21
CA ARG A 2 -55.61 -13.59 -8.93
C ARG A 2 -54.41 -13.78 -8.01
N GLN A 3 -53.49 -14.67 -8.39
CA GLN A 3 -52.21 -14.83 -7.72
C GLN A 3 -51.31 -13.63 -8.07
N LEU A 4 -50.91 -12.85 -7.07
CA LEU A 4 -49.92 -11.79 -7.21
C LEU A 4 -48.53 -12.44 -7.25
N VAL A 5 -47.87 -12.39 -8.41
CA VAL A 5 -46.48 -12.85 -8.55
C VAL A 5 -45.56 -11.80 -7.92
N SER A 6 -44.91 -12.15 -6.81
CA SER A 6 -43.89 -11.32 -6.15
C SER A 6 -42.66 -11.22 -7.06
N ALA A 7 -42.42 -10.06 -7.65
CA ALA A 7 -41.23 -9.80 -8.45
C ALA A 7 -39.96 -9.90 -7.57
N PRO A 8 -38.88 -10.55 -8.04
CA PRO A 8 -37.64 -10.65 -7.27
C PRO A 8 -37.07 -9.26 -7.03
N ARG A 9 -37.05 -8.85 -5.75
CA ARG A 9 -36.36 -7.63 -5.33
C ARG A 9 -34.86 -7.85 -5.54
N LEU A 10 -34.26 -7.09 -6.44
CA LEU A 10 -32.82 -7.07 -6.68
C LEU A 10 -32.10 -6.46 -5.47
N PHE A 11 -32.01 -7.20 -4.37
CA PHE A 11 -31.14 -6.86 -3.26
C PHE A 11 -29.70 -7.18 -3.68
N ARG A 12 -28.90 -6.13 -3.92
CA ARG A 12 -27.47 -6.27 -4.18
C ARG A 12 -26.78 -6.75 -2.91
N THR A 13 -26.37 -8.02 -2.87
CA THR A 13 -25.47 -8.53 -1.84
C THR A 13 -24.04 -8.11 -2.19
N VAL A 14 -23.36 -7.43 -1.27
CA VAL A 14 -21.93 -7.11 -1.42
C VAL A 14 -21.14 -8.30 -0.90
N VAL A 15 -20.67 -9.16 -1.81
CA VAL A 15 -19.74 -10.25 -1.46
C VAL A 15 -18.33 -9.68 -1.36
N ASN A 16 -17.77 -9.66 -0.15
CA ASN A 16 -16.38 -9.25 0.06
C ASN A 16 -15.42 -10.36 -0.39
N LYS A 17 -15.06 -10.38 -1.68
CA LYS A 17 -14.08 -11.33 -2.23
C LYS A 17 -12.69 -11.23 -1.58
N ALA A 18 -12.35 -10.10 -0.95
CA ALA A 18 -11.04 -9.93 -0.32
C ALA A 18 -10.89 -10.78 0.96
N ALA A 19 -12.00 -11.03 1.69
CA ALA A 19 -11.99 -11.85 2.89
C ALA A 19 -11.72 -13.34 2.61
N PHE A 20 -12.01 -13.82 1.40
CA PHE A 20 -11.83 -15.22 0.98
C PHE A 20 -10.53 -15.46 0.19
N ARG A 21 -9.63 -14.48 0.13
CA ARG A 21 -8.40 -14.64 -0.64
C ARG A 21 -7.48 -15.65 0.05
N PRO A 22 -6.88 -16.59 -0.70
CA PRO A 22 -5.90 -17.49 -0.13
C PRO A 22 -4.68 -16.69 0.36
N ILE A 23 -4.07 -17.19 1.43
CA ILE A 23 -2.79 -16.68 1.90
C ILE A 23 -1.75 -17.12 0.87
N PRO A 24 -0.93 -16.20 0.31
CA PRO A 24 0.10 -16.60 -0.63
C PRO A 24 1.11 -17.51 0.09
N GLN A 25 1.45 -18.63 -0.55
CA GLN A 25 2.48 -19.53 -0.05
C GLN A 25 3.80 -18.77 0.04
N THR A 26 4.54 -18.99 1.14
CA THR A 26 5.93 -18.56 1.21
C THR A 26 6.69 -19.29 0.10
N GLN A 27 7.48 -18.58 -0.70
CA GLN A 27 8.17 -19.17 -1.85
C GLN A 27 9.43 -19.96 -1.39
N GLY A 28 9.33 -20.71 -0.30
CA GLY A 28 10.43 -21.15 0.56
C GLY A 28 11.37 -22.22 0.00
N ASN A 29 11.77 -22.16 -1.27
CA ASN A 29 12.74 -23.09 -1.83
C ASN A 29 13.74 -22.47 -2.83
N ILE A 30 13.81 -21.14 -2.93
CA ILE A 30 14.80 -20.45 -3.78
C ILE A 30 15.52 -19.40 -2.92
N PRO A 31 16.88 -19.34 -2.92
CA PRO A 31 17.64 -18.45 -2.05
C PRO A 31 17.41 -16.97 -2.40
N GLY A 32 17.05 -16.15 -1.41
CA GLY A 32 16.72 -14.73 -1.56
C GLY A 32 15.26 -14.35 -1.34
N ILE A 33 14.42 -15.33 -0.98
CA ILE A 33 12.97 -15.18 -0.83
C ILE A 33 12.52 -14.81 0.58
N ILE A 34 11.40 -14.10 0.59
CA ILE A 34 10.72 -13.55 1.74
C ILE A 34 9.83 -14.63 2.37
N ASP A 35 10.33 -15.25 3.43
CA ASP A 35 9.59 -16.27 4.20
C ASP A 35 9.04 -15.73 5.53
N SER A 36 9.51 -14.56 5.95
CA SER A 36 9.13 -13.90 7.20
C SER A 36 8.34 -12.62 6.96
N PRO A 37 7.34 -12.29 7.80
CA PRO A 37 6.66 -11.00 7.77
C PRO A 37 7.65 -9.82 7.81
N GLU A 38 8.68 -9.91 8.64
CA GLU A 38 9.68 -8.86 8.78
C GLU A 38 10.52 -8.71 7.51
N ALA A 39 10.89 -9.82 6.87
CA ALA A 39 11.60 -9.79 5.60
C ALA A 39 10.76 -9.11 4.51
N PHE A 40 9.44 -9.33 4.50
CA PHE A 40 8.53 -8.66 3.57
C PHE A 40 8.45 -7.17 3.83
N LEU A 41 8.24 -6.78 5.09
CA LEU A 41 8.13 -5.38 5.51
C LEU A 41 9.43 -4.62 5.23
N LYS A 42 10.59 -5.27 5.41
CA LYS A 42 11.90 -4.69 5.07
C LYS A 42 12.09 -4.55 3.56
N ALA A 43 11.64 -5.53 2.77
CA ALA A 43 11.77 -5.50 1.31
C ALA A 43 10.94 -4.39 0.65
N ILE A 44 9.73 -4.10 1.18
CA ILE A 44 8.89 -3.03 0.66
C ILE A 44 9.37 -1.61 1.06
N GLY A 45 10.22 -1.52 2.09
CA GLY A 45 10.81 -0.28 2.59
C GLY A 45 9.82 0.71 3.22
N ARG A 46 10.14 2.01 3.14
CA ARG A 46 9.38 3.14 3.76
C ARG A 46 9.22 3.04 5.28
N SER A 47 10.17 2.38 5.94
CA SER A 47 10.14 2.07 7.38
C SER A 47 8.86 1.33 7.76
N ALA A 48 8.40 0.39 6.93
CA ALA A 48 7.19 -0.38 7.19
C ALA A 48 7.40 -1.36 8.36
N GLU A 49 8.61 -1.84 8.54
CA GLU A 49 9.06 -2.73 9.62
C GLU A 49 8.88 -2.11 11.02
N SER A 50 8.98 -0.78 11.15
CA SER A 50 8.81 -0.10 12.44
C SER A 50 7.36 0.32 12.72
N LYS A 51 6.52 0.36 11.69
CA LYS A 51 5.14 0.87 11.77
C LYS A 51 4.11 -0.24 11.93
N ILE A 52 4.44 -1.45 11.52
CA ILE A 52 3.54 -2.59 11.46
C ILE A 52 4.20 -3.75 12.17
N THR A 53 3.56 -4.24 13.22
CA THR A 53 3.95 -5.46 13.92
C THR A 53 3.07 -6.60 13.43
N ALA A 54 3.69 -7.67 12.93
CA ALA A 54 3.00 -8.91 12.56
C ALA A 54 3.84 -10.09 13.01
N GLU A 55 3.29 -10.90 13.91
CA GLU A 55 4.01 -12.02 14.54
C GLU A 55 4.13 -13.22 13.60
N THR A 56 3.07 -13.50 12.83
CA THR A 56 3.06 -14.62 11.88
C THR A 56 2.75 -14.18 10.46
N TRP A 57 3.18 -14.99 9.49
CA TRP A 57 2.87 -14.78 8.07
C TRP A 57 1.36 -14.72 7.85
N ALA A 58 0.61 -15.63 8.46
CA ALA A 58 -0.84 -15.65 8.36
C ALA A 58 -1.49 -14.37 8.90
N ASP A 59 -0.95 -13.81 9.99
CA ASP A 59 -1.49 -12.60 10.59
C ASP A 59 -1.24 -11.37 9.72
N LEU A 60 -0.05 -11.26 9.12
CA LEU A 60 0.26 -10.23 8.14
C LEU A 60 -0.77 -10.23 7.02
N TRP A 61 -1.08 -11.40 6.44
CA TRP A 61 -2.02 -11.55 5.32
C TRP A 61 -3.50 -11.40 5.68
N LYS A 62 -3.82 -11.44 6.98
CA LYS A 62 -5.14 -11.15 7.55
C LYS A 62 -5.32 -9.68 7.95
N LEU A 63 -4.29 -8.84 7.82
CA LEU A 63 -4.42 -7.40 8.05
C LEU A 63 -5.33 -6.77 7.00
N ASP A 64 -6.23 -5.93 7.47
CA ASP A 64 -7.17 -5.17 6.65
C ASP A 64 -7.09 -3.67 6.98
N GLY A 65 -7.69 -2.84 6.12
CA GLY A 65 -7.70 -1.39 6.31
C GLY A 65 -8.25 -0.94 7.67
N PRO A 66 -9.37 -1.52 8.17
CA PRO A 66 -9.91 -1.22 9.49
C PRO A 66 -8.97 -1.60 10.65
N ARG A 67 -8.38 -2.80 10.67
CA ARG A 67 -7.43 -3.20 11.74
C ARG A 67 -6.20 -2.32 11.75
N LEU A 68 -5.65 -2.02 10.58
CA LEU A 68 -4.52 -1.11 10.46
C LEU A 68 -4.87 0.32 10.91
N LYS A 69 -6.12 0.75 10.71
CA LYS A 69 -6.61 2.04 11.23
C LYS A 69 -6.71 2.03 12.76
N ALA A 70 -7.22 0.94 13.33
CA ALA A 70 -7.29 0.76 14.78
C ALA A 70 -5.89 0.72 15.41
N ALA A 71 -4.91 0.15 14.72
CA ALA A 71 -3.49 0.13 15.11
C ALA A 71 -2.78 1.49 14.94
N GLY A 72 -3.47 2.55 14.49
CA GLY A 72 -2.90 3.90 14.39
C GLY A 72 -2.00 4.14 13.17
N VAL A 73 -1.95 3.23 12.19
CA VAL A 73 -1.13 3.40 10.98
C VAL A 73 -1.69 4.52 10.10
N ASP A 74 -0.83 5.42 9.59
CA ASP A 74 -1.25 6.53 8.73
C ASP A 74 -1.92 6.05 7.43
N VAL A 75 -2.86 6.85 6.90
CA VAL A 75 -3.64 6.51 5.71
C VAL A 75 -2.75 6.13 4.51
N ARG A 76 -1.62 6.84 4.32
CA ARG A 76 -0.69 6.57 3.20
C ARG A 76 0.01 5.24 3.36
N ASP A 77 0.47 4.92 4.55
CA ASP A 77 1.18 3.68 4.84
C ASP A 77 0.23 2.47 4.73
N ARG A 78 -1.01 2.60 5.22
CA ARG A 78 -2.04 1.56 5.04
C ARG A 78 -2.32 1.25 3.57
N ARG A 79 -2.51 2.28 2.75
CA ARG A 79 -2.78 2.12 1.31
C ARG A 79 -1.58 1.50 0.59
N TYR A 80 -0.37 1.91 0.96
CA TYR A 80 0.86 1.36 0.40
C TYR A 80 1.00 -0.13 0.73
N LEU A 81 0.88 -0.50 2.01
CA LEU A 81 0.99 -1.88 2.46
C LEU A 81 0.00 -2.80 1.73
N LEU A 82 -1.28 -2.43 1.71
CA LEU A 82 -2.31 -3.25 1.06
C LEU A 82 -2.08 -3.40 -0.44
N TRP A 83 -1.52 -2.38 -1.09
CA TRP A 83 -1.14 -2.45 -2.50
C TRP A 83 0.08 -3.39 -2.71
N CYS A 84 1.11 -3.29 -1.87
CA CYS A 84 2.27 -4.19 -1.92
C CYS A 84 1.87 -5.64 -1.70
N MET A 85 1.01 -5.91 -0.71
CA MET A 85 0.45 -7.23 -0.45
C MET A 85 -0.29 -7.77 -1.68
N GLU A 86 -1.05 -6.91 -2.36
CA GLU A 86 -1.75 -7.32 -3.58
C GLU A 86 -0.80 -7.62 -4.74
N LYS A 87 0.27 -6.84 -4.89
CA LYS A 87 1.29 -7.10 -5.91
C LYS A 87 2.04 -8.40 -5.66
N PHE A 88 2.38 -8.68 -4.42
CA PHE A 88 3.00 -9.94 -4.04
C PHE A 88 2.05 -11.13 -4.26
N ARG A 89 0.75 -11.00 -3.98
CA ARG A 89 -0.26 -12.03 -4.34
C ARG A 89 -0.34 -12.30 -5.84
N GLN A 90 -0.01 -11.31 -6.68
CA GLN A 90 0.06 -11.46 -8.14
C GLN A 90 1.38 -12.09 -8.60
N GLY A 91 2.31 -12.40 -7.69
CA GLY A 91 3.60 -13.01 -8.00
C GLY A 91 4.71 -12.02 -8.39
N TRP A 92 4.53 -10.73 -8.14
CA TRP A 92 5.57 -9.72 -8.40
C TRP A 92 6.61 -9.72 -7.29
N ASP A 93 7.89 -9.55 -7.63
CA ASP A 93 8.97 -9.38 -6.65
C ASP A 93 8.85 -8.00 -5.97
N PRO A 94 8.87 -7.92 -4.62
CA PRO A 94 8.91 -6.66 -3.89
C PRO A 94 10.00 -5.69 -4.33
N LYS A 95 11.15 -6.18 -4.80
CA LYS A 95 12.23 -5.30 -5.30
C LYS A 95 11.81 -4.49 -6.53
N ASP A 96 10.92 -5.03 -7.36
CA ASP A 96 10.52 -4.41 -8.62
C ASP A 96 9.48 -3.30 -8.41
N PHE A 97 8.57 -3.48 -7.44
CA PHE A 97 7.47 -2.52 -7.22
C PHE A 97 7.66 -1.63 -5.99
N ALA A 98 8.59 -1.96 -5.08
CA ALA A 98 8.85 -1.14 -3.92
C ALA A 98 9.49 0.18 -4.35
N HIS A 99 8.97 1.27 -3.80
CA HIS A 99 9.49 2.61 -4.06
C HIS A 99 9.72 3.34 -2.76
N GLU A 100 10.89 3.99 -2.67
CA GLU A 100 11.24 4.83 -1.55
C GLU A 100 10.28 6.01 -1.38
N PRO A 101 10.12 6.53 -0.14
CA PRO A 101 9.31 7.71 0.07
C PRO A 101 9.92 8.89 -0.69
N LYS A 102 9.08 9.64 -1.42
CA LYS A 102 9.52 10.86 -2.11
C LYS A 102 10.22 11.78 -1.10
N PRO A 103 11.46 12.21 -1.40
CA PRO A 103 12.21 13.05 -0.48
C PRO A 103 11.49 14.38 -0.26
N LYS A 104 11.65 14.94 0.94
CA LYS A 104 11.05 16.23 1.28
C LYS A 104 11.61 17.32 0.34
N LYS A 105 10.72 18.17 -0.17
CA LYS A 105 11.10 19.29 -1.03
C LYS A 105 12.08 20.20 -0.28
N LYS A 106 13.30 20.34 -0.80
CA LYS A 106 14.36 21.18 -0.21
C LYS A 106 14.04 22.68 -0.34
N ILE A 107 13.58 23.11 -1.52
CA ILE A 107 13.32 24.52 -1.85
C ILE A 107 11.81 24.72 -2.06
N ARG A 108 11.19 25.68 -1.35
CA ARG A 108 9.78 26.05 -1.59
C ARG A 108 9.72 27.18 -2.63
N GLY A 109 8.93 26.98 -3.69
CA GLY A 109 8.84 27.88 -4.84
C GLY A 109 8.40 27.16 -6.12
N TRP A 110 7.97 27.94 -7.12
CA TRP A 110 7.58 27.48 -8.46
C TRP A 110 8.42 28.18 -9.53
N GLY A 111 8.85 27.41 -10.53
CA GLY A 111 9.53 27.90 -11.72
C GLY A 111 11.00 28.35 -11.51
N PRO A 112 11.67 28.79 -12.60
CA PRO A 112 13.07 29.21 -12.59
C PRO A 112 13.36 30.44 -11.73
N VAL A 113 12.31 31.16 -11.34
CA VAL A 113 12.36 32.36 -10.52
C VAL A 113 12.85 32.08 -9.10
N ILE A 114 12.74 30.84 -8.60
CA ILE A 114 13.18 30.47 -7.26
C ILE A 114 14.23 29.36 -7.36
N GLN A 115 15.50 29.73 -7.19
CA GLN A 115 16.62 28.79 -7.15
C GLN A 115 17.29 28.88 -5.77
N PHE A 116 17.67 27.72 -5.21
CA PHE A 116 18.33 27.64 -3.90
C PHE A 116 17.62 28.38 -2.76
N GLY A 117 16.28 28.49 -2.81
CA GLY A 117 15.49 29.19 -1.80
C GLY A 117 15.50 30.72 -1.92
N LYS A 118 16.19 31.27 -2.93
CA LYS A 118 16.23 32.70 -3.22
C LYS A 118 15.44 33.00 -4.50
N ARG A 119 14.71 34.12 -4.48
CA ARG A 119 14.03 34.62 -5.67
C ARG A 119 15.05 35.32 -6.56
N ILE A 120 15.39 34.72 -7.69
CA ILE A 120 16.22 35.33 -8.73
C ILE A 120 15.35 36.27 -9.55
N ARG A 121 15.85 37.48 -9.79
CA ARG A 121 15.28 38.43 -10.75
C ARG A 121 16.27 38.53 -11.89
N SER A 122 15.82 38.42 -13.14
CA SER A 122 16.68 38.73 -14.28
C SER A 122 17.02 40.22 -14.23
N ARG A 123 18.29 40.58 -14.04
CA ARG A 123 18.74 41.92 -14.43
C ARG A 123 18.74 41.94 -15.95
N ARG A 124 18.01 42.88 -16.56
CA ARG A 124 18.30 43.28 -17.93
C ARG A 124 19.51 44.20 -17.81
N ASP A 125 20.67 43.76 -18.27
CA ASP A 125 21.76 44.69 -18.51
C ASP A 125 21.29 45.68 -19.58
N ARG A 126 21.56 46.96 -19.31
CA ARG A 126 21.12 48.10 -20.13
C ARG A 126 22.22 48.47 -21.10
#